data_AF-A0A2A3DMG5-F1
#
_entry.id   AF-A0A2A3DMG5-F1
#
_cell.length_a   1.000
_cell.length_b   1.000
_cell.length_c   1.000
_cell.angle_alpha   90.00
_cell.angle_beta   90.00
_cell.angle_gamma   90.00
#
_symmetry.space_group_name_H-M   'P 1'
#
loop_
_entity.id
_entity.type
_entity.pdbx_description
1 polymer ?
#
loop_
_entity_poly.entity_id
_entity_poly.type
_entity_poly.pdbx_seq_one_letter_code
_entity_poly.pdbx_strand_id
1 'polypeptide(L)'
;MMARVDCLTTVFVEDIPEQLEDGVLYVSRQCHVALHNCACGCGEEVSTPLVPTEYDLVMEDEGASIWPSIGNHDFPCGSHYIIKRGRIHWAGKMARQQIEAGRAYDRLLKRGAQPKGLRAILAWFKRLWIKLIG
;
A
#
# COMPACT_ATOMS: atom_id res chain seq x y z
N MET A 1 -0.63 14.95 17.36
CA MET A 1 -0.02 13.69 16.89
C MET A 1 -0.72 12.57 17.63
N MET A 2 -1.39 11.70 16.89
CA MET A 2 -2.15 10.59 17.46
C MET A 2 -1.23 9.39 17.71
N ALA A 3 -1.74 8.37 18.40
CA ALA A 3 -0.99 7.16 18.64
C ALA A 3 -0.71 6.42 17.33
N ARG A 4 0.42 5.73 17.28
CA ARG A 4 0.74 4.81 16.20
C ARG A 4 -0.31 3.69 16.15
N VAL A 5 -0.75 3.36 14.95
CA VAL A 5 -1.72 2.31 14.65
C VAL A 5 -0.98 1.07 14.17
N ASP A 6 -1.23 -0.07 14.82
CA ASP A 6 -0.61 -1.35 14.45
C ASP A 6 -1.56 -2.29 13.70
N CYS A 7 -2.85 -1.93 13.56
CA CYS A 7 -3.84 -2.68 12.80
C CYS A 7 -4.89 -1.75 12.19
N LEU A 8 -5.33 -2.06 10.97
CA LEU A 8 -6.38 -1.38 10.24
C LEU A 8 -7.56 -2.35 10.03
N THR A 9 -8.76 -1.86 10.33
CA THR A 9 -10.01 -2.55 10.00
C THR A 9 -10.46 -2.11 8.61
N THR A 10 -10.74 -3.06 7.73
CA THR A 10 -11.17 -2.75 6.36
C THR A 10 -12.66 -2.45 6.31
N VAL A 11 -13.03 -1.33 5.69
CA VAL A 11 -14.42 -0.96 5.42
C VAL A 11 -14.56 -0.72 3.92
N PHE A 12 -15.49 -1.45 3.30
CA PHE A 12 -15.85 -1.21 1.90
C PHE A 12 -16.88 -0.10 1.80
N VAL A 13 -16.61 0.86 0.93
CA VAL A 13 -17.49 2.01 0.68
C VAL A 13 -17.63 2.22 -0.83
N GLU A 14 -18.74 2.84 -1.24
CA GLU A 14 -18.90 3.29 -2.62
C GLU A 14 -18.04 4.55 -2.83
N ASP A 15 -18.25 5.56 -1.99
CA ASP A 15 -17.48 6.80 -1.95
C ASP A 15 -16.66 6.90 -0.65
N ILE A 16 -15.43 7.41 -0.77
CA ILE A 16 -14.58 7.63 0.39
C ILE A 16 -15.11 8.84 1.18
N PRO A 17 -15.25 8.75 2.52
CA PRO A 17 -15.69 9.90 3.32
C PRO A 17 -14.69 11.07 3.26
N GLU A 18 -15.17 12.28 3.49
CA GLU A 18 -14.33 13.49 3.54
C GLU A 18 -13.33 13.48 4.70
N GLN A 19 -13.61 12.72 5.76
CA GLN A 19 -12.73 12.59 6.92
C GLN A 19 -12.50 11.11 7.19
N LEU A 20 -11.23 10.71 7.25
CA LEU A 20 -10.85 9.34 7.54
C LEU A 20 -10.65 9.15 9.04
N GLU A 21 -11.09 8.00 9.56
CA GLU A 21 -10.81 7.58 10.92
C GLU A 21 -9.46 6.84 11.02
N ASP A 22 -8.76 7.09 12.13
CA ASP A 22 -7.56 6.33 12.48
C ASP A 22 -7.91 4.86 12.72
N GLY A 23 -7.08 3.94 12.22
CA GLY A 23 -7.35 2.51 12.38
C GLY A 23 -8.31 1.94 11.33
N VAL A 24 -8.76 2.73 10.35
CA VAL A 24 -9.68 2.27 9.30
C VAL A 24 -9.01 2.35 7.93
N LEU A 25 -9.14 1.28 7.16
CA LEU A 25 -8.78 1.22 5.75
C LEU A 25 -10.06 1.26 4.91
N TYR A 26 -10.35 2.42 4.33
CA TYR A 26 -11.49 2.60 3.44
C TYR A 26 -11.11 2.10 2.06
N VAL A 27 -11.91 1.19 1.51
CA VAL A 27 -11.67 0.60 0.19
C VAL A 27 -12.87 0.89 -0.71
N SER A 28 -12.66 1.67 -1.76
CA SER A 28 -13.64 1.86 -2.83
C SER A 28 -13.23 1.07 -4.06
N ARG A 29 -14.05 0.07 -4.39
CA ARG A 29 -13.90 -0.69 -5.63
C ARG A 29 -14.29 0.13 -6.86
N GLN A 30 -15.25 1.04 -6.70
CA GLN A 30 -15.70 1.93 -7.77
C GLN A 30 -14.63 2.94 -8.14
N CYS A 31 -14.01 3.57 -7.15
CA CYS A 31 -12.92 4.53 -7.34
C CYS A 31 -11.55 3.87 -7.52
N HIS A 32 -11.46 2.53 -7.41
CA HIS A 32 -10.22 1.77 -7.51
C HIS A 32 -9.11 2.30 -6.59
N VAL A 33 -9.45 2.56 -5.33
CA VAL A 33 -8.52 3.15 -4.35
C VAL A 33 -8.80 2.61 -2.96
N ALA A 34 -7.74 2.50 -2.15
CA ALA A 34 -7.87 2.40 -0.71
C ALA A 34 -7.18 3.58 -0.02
N LEU A 35 -7.87 4.19 0.94
CA LEU A 35 -7.39 5.33 1.72
C LEU A 35 -7.39 5.00 3.22
N HIS A 36 -6.41 5.52 3.95
CA HIS A 36 -6.36 5.48 5.41
C HIS A 36 -5.51 6.63 5.95
N ASN A 37 -5.71 7.01 7.21
CA ASN A 37 -4.75 7.89 7.89
C ASN A 37 -3.43 7.15 8.11
N CYS A 38 -2.33 7.87 7.93
CA CYS A 38 -0.99 7.32 8.06
C CYS A 38 -0.82 6.62 9.40
N ALA A 39 -0.50 5.33 9.36
CA ALA A 39 -0.42 4.46 10.53
C ALA A 39 0.60 4.92 11.59
N CYS A 40 1.47 5.88 11.28
CA CYS A 40 2.39 6.43 12.26
C CYS A 40 1.73 7.42 13.24
N GLY A 41 0.49 7.83 12.98
CA GLY A 41 -0.26 8.79 13.80
C GLY A 41 0.01 10.26 13.46
N CYS A 42 0.64 10.55 12.30
CA CYS A 42 0.88 11.93 11.88
C CYS A 42 -0.37 12.64 11.34
N GLY A 43 -1.43 11.91 11.00
CA GLY A 43 -2.70 12.44 10.50
C GLY A 43 -2.72 12.76 9.00
N GLU A 44 -1.67 12.41 8.26
CA GLU A 44 -1.65 12.55 6.79
C GLU A 44 -2.45 11.43 6.14
N GLU A 45 -3.22 11.73 5.10
CA GLU A 45 -3.99 10.74 4.35
C GLU A 45 -3.10 9.98 3.37
N VAL A 46 -3.12 8.65 3.46
CA VAL A 46 -2.36 7.76 2.58
C VAL A 46 -3.28 7.27 1.48
N SER A 47 -2.88 7.50 0.23
CA SER A 47 -3.57 6.96 -0.94
C SER A 47 -2.86 5.74 -1.52
N THR A 48 -3.63 4.67 -1.73
CA THR A 48 -3.17 3.46 -2.41
C THR A 48 -4.07 3.16 -3.61
N PRO A 49 -3.73 3.69 -4.80
CA PRO A 49 -4.46 3.37 -6.04
C PRO A 49 -4.38 1.86 -6.34
N LEU A 50 -5.54 1.21 -6.42
CA LEU A 50 -5.68 -0.23 -6.63
C LEU A 50 -5.70 -0.55 -8.13
N VAL A 51 -4.60 -0.17 -8.80
CA VAL A 51 -4.39 -0.40 -10.23
C VAL A 51 -3.16 -1.28 -10.44
N PRO A 52 -3.11 -2.11 -11.51
CA PRO A 52 -2.05 -3.10 -11.69
C PRO A 52 -0.61 -2.58 -11.67
N THR A 53 -0.42 -1.30 -11.98
CA THR A 53 0.88 -0.63 -12.00
C THR A 53 1.31 -0.06 -10.66
N GLU A 54 0.44 -0.03 -9.65
CA GLU A 54 0.70 0.57 -8.35
C GLU A 54 0.53 -0.44 -7.22
N TYR A 55 -0.68 -0.55 -6.65
CA TYR A 55 -0.97 -1.44 -5.52
C TYR A 55 -2.00 -2.49 -5.89
N ASP A 56 -1.83 -3.66 -5.29
CA ASP A 56 -2.84 -4.71 -5.24
C ASP A 56 -3.37 -4.83 -3.81
N LEU A 57 -4.67 -5.13 -3.72
CA LEU A 57 -5.35 -5.46 -2.48
C LEU A 57 -5.86 -6.90 -2.54
N VAL A 58 -5.62 -7.65 -1.48
CA VAL A 58 -6.16 -9.00 -1.26
C VAL A 58 -6.92 -8.98 0.04
N MET A 59 -8.15 -9.50 0.03
CA MET A 59 -8.90 -9.75 1.25
C MET A 59 -8.66 -11.17 1.73
N GLU A 60 -8.30 -11.29 3.00
CA GLU A 60 -8.14 -12.55 3.72
C GLU A 60 -9.12 -12.58 4.89
N ASP A 61 -9.29 -13.76 5.50
CA ASP A 61 -10.22 -13.97 6.61
C ASP A 61 -9.96 -12.99 7.78
N GLU A 62 -8.70 -12.65 8.04
CA GLU A 62 -8.32 -11.75 9.14
C GLU A 62 -8.23 -10.26 8.74
N GLY A 63 -8.30 -9.92 7.45
CA GLY A 63 -8.29 -8.52 6.98
C GLY A 63 -7.58 -8.30 5.65
N ALA A 64 -7.48 -7.03 5.23
CA ALA A 64 -6.83 -6.68 3.96
C ALA A 64 -5.31 -6.79 4.01
N SER A 65 -4.72 -7.22 2.90
CA SER A 65 -3.29 -7.14 2.60
C SER A 65 -3.08 -6.23 1.40
N ILE A 66 -2.13 -5.29 1.50
CA ILE A 66 -1.76 -4.38 0.42
C ILE A 66 -0.30 -4.60 0.04
N TRP A 67 -0.05 -4.71 -1.26
CA TRP A 67 1.28 -4.89 -1.83
C TRP A 67 1.48 -4.01 -3.07
N PRO A 68 2.65 -3.37 -3.30
CA PRO A 68 3.88 -3.41 -2.50
C PRO A 68 3.77 -2.65 -1.18
N SER A 69 4.90 -2.51 -0.47
CA SER A 69 4.98 -1.68 0.73
C SER A 69 4.63 -0.22 0.43
N ILE A 70 4.10 0.46 1.45
CA ILE A 70 3.67 1.85 1.41
C ILE A 70 4.79 2.72 1.96
N GLY A 71 5.41 3.51 1.09
CA GLY A 71 6.48 4.45 1.43
C GLY A 71 5.99 5.90 1.42
N ASN A 72 5.79 6.48 2.59
CA ASN A 72 5.30 7.85 2.77
C ASN A 72 6.45 8.86 2.81
N HIS A 73 7.39 8.77 1.86
CA HIS A 73 8.64 9.54 1.90
C HIS A 73 8.47 11.05 1.67
N ASP A 74 7.35 11.45 1.08
CA ASP A 74 7.00 12.86 0.89
C ASP A 74 6.28 13.45 2.12
N PHE A 75 5.90 12.62 3.10
CA PHE A 75 5.32 13.10 4.35
C PHE A 75 6.43 13.49 5.34
N PRO A 76 6.16 14.41 6.29
CA PRO A 76 7.12 14.76 7.34
C PRO A 76 7.58 13.56 8.18
N CYS A 77 6.72 12.55 8.34
CA CYS A 77 7.03 11.33 9.10
C CYS A 77 7.96 10.36 8.34
N GLY A 78 7.97 10.40 7.01
CA GLY A 78 8.77 9.50 6.17
C GLY A 78 8.53 8.00 6.43
N SER A 79 7.34 7.63 6.92
CA SER A 79 7.05 6.27 7.38
C SER A 79 7.08 5.25 6.23
N HIS A 80 7.40 4.01 6.55
CA HIS A 80 7.40 2.90 5.60
C HIS A 80 6.87 1.64 6.27
N TYR A 81 5.86 1.01 5.66
CA TYR A 81 5.24 -0.20 6.20
C TYR A 81 4.54 -1.03 5.13
N ILE A 82 4.17 -2.26 5.49
CA ILE A 82 3.32 -3.16 4.70
C ILE A 82 2.05 -3.39 5.52
N ILE A 83 0.89 -3.41 4.86
CA ILE A 83 -0.36 -3.86 5.47
C ILE A 83 -0.53 -5.34 5.12
N LYS A 84 -0.63 -6.21 6.11
CA LYS A 84 -0.85 -7.65 5.92
C LYS A 84 -1.90 -8.16 6.91
N ARG A 85 -3.01 -8.72 6.41
CA ARG A 85 -4.13 -9.20 7.25
C ARG A 85 -4.59 -8.13 8.25
N GLY A 86 -4.74 -6.90 7.77
CA GLY A 86 -5.02 -5.70 8.57
C GLY A 86 -3.84 -5.18 9.39
N ARG A 87 -2.81 -5.97 9.68
CA ARG A 87 -1.70 -5.57 10.55
C ARG A 87 -0.64 -4.72 9.84
N ILE A 88 -0.07 -3.78 10.58
CA ILE A 88 1.03 -2.93 10.10
C ILE A 88 2.37 -3.59 10.41
N HIS A 89 3.06 -3.98 9.35
CA HIS A 89 4.43 -4.47 9.41
C HIS A 89 5.39 -3.33 9.02
N TRP A 90 6.02 -2.77 10.04
CA TRP A 90 6.91 -1.63 9.88
C TRP A 90 8.20 -2.01 9.17
N ALA A 91 8.56 -1.22 8.17
CA ALA A 91 9.78 -1.37 7.41
C ALA A 91 10.74 -0.22 7.73
N GLY A 92 12.04 -0.48 7.60
CA GLY A 92 13.07 0.54 7.78
C GLY A 92 12.94 1.67 6.75
N LYS A 93 13.55 2.82 7.05
CA LYS A 93 13.62 3.93 6.09
C LYS A 93 14.35 3.48 4.82
N MET A 94 13.80 3.84 3.67
CA MET A 94 14.45 3.58 2.40
C MET A 94 15.52 4.64 2.13
N ALA A 95 16.67 4.21 1.64
CA ALA A 95 17.69 5.12 1.14
C ALA A 95 17.17 5.90 -0.07
N ARG A 96 17.62 7.14 -0.25
CA ARG A 96 17.20 8.02 -1.36
C ARG A 96 17.32 7.34 -2.73
N GLN A 97 18.42 6.62 -2.95
CA GLN A 97 18.65 5.85 -4.18
C GLN A 97 17.59 4.76 -4.42
N GLN A 98 17.12 4.10 -3.35
CA GLN A 98 16.06 3.08 -3.45
C GLN A 98 14.72 3.72 -3.83
N ILE A 99 14.41 4.88 -3.24
CA ILE A 99 13.19 5.64 -3.55
C ILE A 99 13.20 6.09 -5.02
N GLU A 100 14.31 6.66 -5.48
CA GLU A 100 14.46 7.14 -6.85
C GLU A 100 14.39 6.00 -7.87
N ALA A 101 15.01 4.86 -7.56
CA ALA A 101 14.93 3.66 -8.38
C ALA A 101 13.50 3.10 -8.45
N GLY A 102 12.75 3.12 -7.35
CA GLY A 102 11.33 2.76 -7.31
C GLY A 102 10.50 3.69 -8.20
N ARG A 103 10.59 5.01 -7.99
CA ARG A 103 9.87 6.01 -8.78
C ARG A 103 10.20 5.92 -10.29
N ALA A 104 11.47 5.66 -10.63
CA ALA A 104 11.87 5.48 -12.02
C ALA A 104 11.21 4.25 -12.65
N TYR A 105 11.13 3.15 -11.90
CA TYR A 105 10.47 1.93 -12.33
C TYR A 105 8.96 2.13 -12.52
N ASP A 106 8.27 2.77 -11.58
CA ASP A 106 6.84 3.03 -11.68
C ASP A 106 6.52 3.89 -12.93
N ARG A 107 7.36 4.89 -13.21
CA ARG A 107 7.26 5.69 -14.45
C ARG A 107 7.42 4.85 -15.71
N LEU A 108 8.27 3.83 -15.70
CA LEU A 108 8.43 2.93 -16.85
C LEU A 108 7.19 2.05 -17.04
N LEU A 109 6.65 1.48 -15.97
CA LEU A 109 5.42 0.67 -16.04
C LEU A 109 4.24 1.48 -16.56
N LYS A 110 4.06 2.71 -16.08
CA LYS A 110 3.01 3.63 -16.56
C LYS A 110 3.14 3.99 -18.05
N ARG A 111 4.33 3.83 -18.64
CA ARG A 111 4.58 4.00 -20.09
C ARG A 111 4.39 2.72 -20.90
N GLY A 112 3.90 1.65 -20.28
CA GLY A 112 3.67 0.35 -20.94
C GLY A 112 4.91 -0.55 -21.03
N ALA A 113 5.98 -0.24 -20.28
CA ALA A 113 7.13 -1.13 -20.21
C ALA A 113 6.76 -2.45 -19.51
N GLN A 114 7.20 -3.58 -20.08
CA GLN A 114 7.00 -4.89 -19.48
C GLN A 114 8.14 -5.22 -18.50
N PRO A 115 7.86 -5.78 -17.31
CA PRO A 115 8.90 -6.24 -16.39
C PRO A 115 9.81 -7.29 -17.05
N LYS A 116 11.12 -7.22 -16.82
CA LYS A 116 12.10 -8.20 -17.34
C LYS A 116 12.94 -8.81 -16.21
N GLY A 117 13.46 -10.02 -16.42
CA GLY A 117 14.42 -10.68 -15.53
C GLY A 117 13.87 -10.99 -14.13
N LEU A 118 14.70 -10.82 -13.08
CA LEU A 118 14.36 -11.12 -11.69
C LEU A 118 13.10 -10.38 -11.20
N ARG A 119 12.76 -9.24 -11.81
CA ARG A 119 11.55 -8.46 -11.46
C ARG A 119 10.27 -9.00 -12.10
N ALA A 120 10.36 -9.64 -13.27
CA ALA A 120 9.26 -10.45 -13.80
C ALA A 120 9.03 -11.69 -12.92
N ILE A 121 10.12 -12.26 -12.39
CA ILE A 121 10.07 -13.38 -11.44
C ILE A 121 9.49 -12.92 -10.09
N LEU A 122 9.84 -11.73 -9.58
CA LEU A 122 9.20 -11.12 -8.40
C LEU A 122 7.72 -10.80 -8.65
N ALA A 123 7.32 -10.40 -9.87
CA ALA A 123 5.91 -10.26 -10.25
C ALA A 123 5.19 -11.62 -10.39
N TRP A 124 5.93 -12.71 -10.62
CA TRP A 124 5.43 -14.08 -10.58
C TRP A 124 5.33 -14.61 -9.14
N PHE A 125 6.30 -14.30 -8.27
CA PHE A 125 6.21 -14.51 -6.83
C PHE A 125 5.18 -13.60 -6.15
N LYS A 126 4.86 -12.44 -6.72
CA LYS A 126 3.69 -11.59 -6.40
C LYS A 126 2.39 -12.38 -6.59
N ARG A 127 2.27 -13.17 -7.66
CA ARG A 127 1.17 -14.13 -7.87
C ARG A 127 1.24 -15.36 -6.95
N LEU A 128 2.43 -15.80 -6.56
CA LEU A 128 2.62 -16.93 -5.65
C LEU A 128 2.34 -16.56 -4.18
N TRP A 129 2.64 -15.32 -3.78
CA TRP A 129 2.30 -14.73 -2.49
C TRP A 129 0.78 -14.63 -2.35
N ILE A 130 0.06 -14.16 -3.38
CA ILE A 130 -1.41 -14.17 -3.45
C ILE A 130 -2.00 -15.60 -3.28
N LYS A 131 -1.32 -16.63 -3.82
CA LYS A 131 -1.76 -18.04 -3.71
C LYS A 131 -1.41 -18.76 -2.40
N LEU A 132 -0.49 -18.22 -1.60
CA LEU A 132 -0.05 -18.81 -0.32
C LEU A 132 -0.72 -18.12 0.88
N ILE A 133 -1.54 -17.12 0.61
CA ILE A 133 -2.17 -16.21 1.57
C ILE A 133 -3.69 -16.25 1.45
N GLY A 134 -4.23 -16.70 0.30
CA GLY A 134 -5.61 -17.16 0.15
C GLY A 134 -5.74 -18.67 0.33
#